data_AF-M4EIH3-F1
#
_entry.id   AF-M4EIH3-F1
#
_cell.length_a   1.000
_cell.length_b   1.000
_cell.length_c   1.000
_cell.angle_alpha   90.00
_cell.angle_beta   90.00
_cell.angle_gamma   90.00
#
_symmetry.space_group_name_H-M   'P 1'
#
loop_
_entity.id
_entity.type
_entity.pdbx_description
1 polymer ?
#
loop_
_entity_poly.entity_id
_entity_poly.type
_entity_poly.pdbx_seq_one_letter_code
_entity_poly.pdbx_strand_id
1 'polypeptide(L)'
;MGERYDESDGVEKAKIPLLRGQHEAEDDGDILVETKKLWRIVGPAIFTRISTNLILVITQALAGHLGELELAAISIVSNVIIGFNVGLLFTIYKNTNSYGMLFRDSLESWYYKILILMTGNLEDTKIAVDSLSICMMINGLELMIPIAFLTGTGVRVANELGAGNGKGARFAMIISVTQSLVIGIVFSVLVVFLHDQIGWIFSSSEAVINAVKNLSILLAFTILLNSVQPVLSGVAVGSGWQSFVAYINLGIGMLLFHWTSTRICHGLDLQAQKASVRINKWSISDSEARN
;
A
#
# COMPACT_ATOMS: atom_id res chain seq x y z
N MET A 1 73.02 -0.50 -0.44
CA MET A 1 72.46 -1.71 0.21
C MET A 1 71.56 -1.22 1.33
N GLY A 2 70.23 -1.26 1.28
CA GLY A 2 69.26 -1.86 0.37
C GLY A 2 67.97 -1.86 1.19
N GLU A 3 66.94 -1.16 0.69
CA GLU A 3 65.80 -0.66 1.45
C GLU A 3 64.95 -1.75 2.13
N ARG A 4 64.42 -1.40 3.30
CA ARG A 4 63.47 -2.19 4.09
C ARG A 4 62.10 -2.06 3.40
N TYR A 5 61.73 -3.05 2.60
CA TYR A 5 60.42 -3.08 1.94
C TYR A 5 59.31 -3.28 2.98
N ASP A 6 58.32 -2.41 2.82
CA ASP A 6 57.10 -2.23 3.59
C ASP A 6 56.17 -3.45 3.46
N GLU A 7 55.94 -4.17 4.56
CA GLU A 7 55.01 -5.30 4.62
C GLU A 7 53.63 -4.88 5.18
N SER A 8 53.39 -3.56 5.36
CA SER A 8 52.07 -3.01 5.70
C SER A 8 51.27 -2.47 4.51
N ASP A 9 51.92 -2.16 3.38
CA ASP A 9 51.24 -1.68 2.16
C ASP A 9 50.69 -2.78 1.25
N GLY A 10 50.96 -4.05 1.56
CA GLY A 10 50.47 -5.22 0.80
C GLY A 10 49.13 -5.78 1.28
N VAL A 11 48.71 -5.48 2.51
CA VAL A 11 47.49 -6.07 3.11
C VAL A 11 46.25 -5.26 2.74
N GLU A 12 46.37 -3.99 2.37
CA GLU A 12 45.23 -3.14 2.03
C GLU A 12 44.84 -3.20 0.52
N LYS A 13 45.74 -3.66 -0.36
CA LYS A 13 45.45 -3.82 -1.80
C LYS A 13 44.92 -5.20 -2.20
N ALA A 14 44.78 -6.12 -1.27
CA ALA A 14 44.17 -7.43 -1.50
C ALA A 14 42.72 -7.51 -0.99
N LYS A 15 41.93 -6.44 -1.13
CA LYS A 15 40.48 -6.60 -1.29
C LYS A 15 40.23 -7.16 -2.67
N ILE A 16 40.32 -8.49 -2.76
CA ILE A 16 40.05 -9.29 -3.95
C ILE A 16 38.69 -8.85 -4.54
N PRO A 17 38.64 -8.30 -5.76
CA PRO A 17 37.41 -7.82 -6.39
C PRO A 17 36.38 -8.93 -6.71
N LEU A 18 36.72 -10.20 -6.49
CA LEU A 18 35.96 -11.37 -6.94
C LEU A 18 34.80 -11.80 -6.02
N LEU A 19 34.68 -11.23 -4.81
CA LEU A 19 33.51 -11.46 -3.94
C LEU A 19 32.38 -10.46 -4.15
N ARG A 20 32.62 -9.39 -4.92
CA ARG A 20 31.60 -8.39 -5.22
C ARG A 20 30.63 -8.88 -6.31
N GLY A 21 31.15 -9.59 -7.31
CA GLY A 21 30.33 -10.10 -8.43
C GLY A 21 29.49 -11.35 -8.13
N GLN A 22 29.86 -12.17 -7.14
CA GLN A 22 29.07 -13.35 -6.76
C GLN A 22 27.91 -12.99 -5.83
N HIS A 23 28.12 -12.05 -4.90
CA HIS A 23 27.05 -11.59 -4.02
C HIS A 23 26.03 -10.70 -4.74
N GLU A 24 26.45 -9.90 -5.72
CA GLU A 24 25.54 -9.07 -6.53
C GLU A 24 24.70 -9.91 -7.51
N ALA A 25 25.25 -10.98 -8.09
CA ALA A 25 24.51 -11.85 -9.01
C ALA A 25 23.60 -12.88 -8.29
N GLU A 26 23.96 -13.32 -7.09
CA GLU A 26 23.13 -14.20 -6.25
C GLU A 26 21.98 -13.42 -5.58
N ASP A 27 22.24 -12.18 -5.13
CA ASP A 27 21.22 -11.27 -4.55
C ASP A 27 20.23 -10.77 -5.62
N ASP A 28 20.69 -10.41 -6.83
CA ASP A 28 19.78 -9.97 -7.91
C ASP A 28 18.89 -11.12 -8.41
N GLY A 29 19.42 -12.36 -8.43
CA GLY A 29 18.66 -13.58 -8.70
C GLY A 29 17.54 -13.81 -7.69
N ASP A 30 17.83 -13.64 -6.40
CA ASP A 30 16.86 -13.79 -5.32
C ASP A 30 15.79 -12.68 -5.34
N ILE A 31 16.18 -11.43 -5.64
CA ILE A 31 15.26 -10.30 -5.79
C ILE A 31 14.28 -10.55 -6.96
N LEU A 32 14.78 -11.01 -8.11
CA LEU A 32 13.96 -11.30 -9.29
C LEU A 32 12.98 -12.45 -9.03
N VAL A 33 13.44 -13.50 -8.34
CA VAL A 33 12.59 -14.65 -7.97
C VAL A 33 11.49 -14.21 -7.03
N GLU A 34 11.81 -13.46 -5.98
CA GLU A 34 10.82 -12.99 -5.00
C GLU A 34 9.85 -11.99 -5.63
N THR A 35 10.35 -11.07 -6.45
CA THR A 35 9.53 -10.16 -7.27
C THR A 35 8.54 -10.94 -8.13
N LYS A 36 8.99 -11.99 -8.84
CA LYS A 36 8.11 -12.81 -9.68
C LYS A 36 7.02 -13.53 -8.88
N LYS A 37 7.35 -14.02 -7.68
CA LYS A 37 6.35 -14.64 -6.77
C LYS A 37 5.30 -13.62 -6.34
N LEU A 38 5.72 -12.42 -5.98
CA LEU A 38 4.82 -11.33 -5.59
C LEU A 38 3.89 -10.92 -6.74
N TRP A 39 4.44 -10.67 -7.93
CA TRP A 39 3.67 -10.25 -9.10
C TRP A 39 2.67 -11.29 -9.61
N ARG A 40 2.91 -12.58 -9.36
CA ARG A 40 1.94 -13.64 -9.67
C ARG A 40 0.65 -13.50 -8.87
N ILE A 41 0.69 -12.87 -7.69
CA ILE A 41 -0.48 -12.59 -6.84
C ILE A 41 -0.98 -11.17 -7.11
N VAL A 42 -0.07 -10.20 -7.08
CA VAL A 42 -0.40 -8.77 -7.16
C VAL A 42 -0.89 -8.36 -8.55
N GLY A 43 -0.31 -8.87 -9.64
CA GLY A 43 -0.68 -8.49 -11.00
C GLY A 43 -2.16 -8.70 -11.33
N PRO A 44 -2.71 -9.92 -11.15
CA PRO A 44 -4.14 -10.17 -11.33
C PRO A 44 -5.02 -9.34 -10.38
N ALA A 45 -4.59 -9.13 -9.13
CA ALA A 45 -5.31 -8.31 -8.17
C ALA A 45 -5.37 -6.83 -8.58
N ILE A 46 -4.27 -6.27 -9.11
CA ILE A 46 -4.23 -4.92 -9.68
C ILE A 46 -5.21 -4.83 -10.85
N PHE A 47 -5.10 -5.75 -11.81
CA PHE A 47 -5.95 -5.72 -13.02
C PHE A 47 -7.44 -5.77 -12.67
N THR A 48 -7.85 -6.69 -11.80
CA THR A 48 -9.26 -6.84 -11.39
C THR A 48 -9.77 -5.61 -10.65
N ARG A 49 -8.95 -5.03 -9.74
CA ARG A 49 -9.33 -3.83 -8.99
C ARG A 49 -9.41 -2.60 -9.87
N ILE A 50 -8.42 -2.36 -10.73
CA ILE A 50 -8.44 -1.23 -11.68
C ILE A 50 -9.63 -1.39 -12.63
N SER A 51 -9.84 -2.56 -13.22
CA SER A 51 -10.94 -2.82 -14.15
C SER A 51 -12.31 -2.52 -13.51
N THR A 52 -12.51 -2.94 -12.27
CA THR A 52 -13.76 -2.68 -11.54
C THR A 52 -13.95 -1.20 -11.23
N ASN A 53 -12.88 -0.48 -10.89
CA ASN A 53 -12.93 0.95 -10.58
C ASN A 53 -13.05 1.84 -11.83
N LEU A 54 -12.55 1.41 -12.98
CA LEU A 54 -12.66 2.17 -14.23
C LEU A 54 -14.11 2.46 -14.63
N ILE A 55 -15.03 1.54 -14.35
CA ILE A 55 -16.47 1.75 -14.61
C ILE A 55 -16.96 3.01 -13.85
N LEU A 56 -16.53 3.16 -12.59
CA LEU A 56 -16.92 4.30 -11.75
C LEU A 56 -16.27 5.61 -12.25
N VAL A 57 -14.99 5.56 -12.63
CA VAL A 57 -14.26 6.71 -13.18
C VAL A 57 -14.92 7.20 -14.47
N ILE A 58 -15.22 6.30 -15.41
CA ILE A 58 -15.86 6.63 -16.69
C ILE A 58 -17.25 7.22 -16.44
N THR A 59 -18.02 6.64 -15.52
CA THR A 59 -19.36 7.14 -15.18
C THR A 59 -19.30 8.58 -14.66
N GLN A 60 -18.34 8.89 -13.78
CA GLN A 60 -18.15 10.26 -13.30
C GLN A 60 -17.63 11.21 -14.37
N ALA A 61 -16.69 10.78 -15.22
CA ALA A 61 -16.18 11.60 -16.32
C ALA A 61 -17.30 12.00 -17.30
N LEU A 62 -18.19 11.05 -17.64
CA LEU A 62 -19.36 11.31 -18.47
C LEU A 62 -20.35 12.25 -17.76
N ALA A 63 -20.59 12.04 -16.47
CA ALA A 63 -21.47 12.89 -15.68
C ALA A 63 -21.01 14.35 -15.66
N GLY A 64 -19.71 14.59 -15.46
CA GLY A 64 -19.16 15.96 -15.44
C GLY A 64 -19.17 16.66 -16.79
N HIS A 65 -19.24 15.91 -17.89
CA HIS A 65 -19.49 16.49 -19.22
C HIS A 65 -20.96 16.78 -19.49
N LEU A 66 -21.89 16.08 -18.83
CA LEU A 66 -23.33 16.39 -18.89
C LEU A 66 -23.66 17.65 -18.09
N GLY A 67 -23.00 17.81 -16.94
CA GLY A 67 -23.11 19.00 -16.13
C GLY A 67 -22.54 18.82 -14.73
N GLU A 68 -22.27 19.94 -14.09
CA GLU A 68 -21.75 19.96 -12.71
C GLU A 68 -22.77 19.42 -11.70
N LEU A 69 -24.09 19.53 -11.97
CA LEU A 69 -25.14 19.00 -11.09
C LEU A 69 -25.15 17.46 -11.10
N GLU A 70 -25.01 16.87 -12.28
CA GLU A 70 -24.98 15.43 -12.52
C GLU A 70 -23.74 14.80 -11.90
N LEU A 71 -22.58 15.48 -12.01
CA LEU A 71 -21.34 15.06 -11.38
C LEU A 71 -21.46 15.03 -9.85
N ALA A 72 -21.96 16.11 -9.25
CA ALA A 72 -22.20 16.19 -7.82
C ALA A 72 -23.18 15.10 -7.35
N ALA A 73 -24.28 14.88 -8.08
CA ALA A 73 -25.26 13.84 -7.76
C ALA A 73 -24.64 12.43 -7.77
N ILE A 74 -23.88 12.08 -8.81
CA ILE A 74 -23.23 10.76 -8.92
C ILE A 74 -22.15 10.58 -7.85
N SER A 75 -21.40 11.63 -7.52
CA SER A 75 -20.42 11.62 -6.42
C SER A 75 -21.08 11.33 -5.07
N ILE A 76 -22.19 12.01 -4.77
CA ILE A 76 -22.93 11.81 -3.52
C ILE A 76 -23.50 10.39 -3.46
N VAL A 77 -24.16 9.92 -4.52
CA VAL A 77 -24.75 8.57 -4.57
C VAL A 77 -23.67 7.50 -4.37
N SER A 78 -22.52 7.64 -5.04
CA SER A 78 -21.39 6.70 -4.91
C SER A 78 -20.86 6.68 -3.47
N ASN A 79 -20.71 7.85 -2.85
CA ASN A 79 -20.27 7.96 -1.46
C ASN A 79 -21.24 7.32 -0.47
N VAL A 80 -22.55 7.45 -0.69
CA VAL A 80 -23.58 6.80 0.13
C VAL A 80 -23.50 5.28 -0.01
N ILE A 81 -23.44 4.76 -1.24
CA ILE A 81 -23.36 3.31 -1.51
C ILE A 81 -22.11 2.71 -0.86
N ILE A 82 -20.94 3.34 -1.04
CA ILE A 82 -19.69 2.89 -0.42
C ILE A 82 -19.81 2.92 1.12
N GLY A 83 -20.47 3.95 1.68
CA GLY A 83 -20.67 4.06 3.13
C GLY A 83 -21.55 2.96 3.71
N PHE A 84 -22.63 2.63 3.01
CA PHE A 84 -23.51 1.54 3.39
C PHE A 84 -22.79 0.19 3.35
N ASN A 85 -22.02 -0.08 2.28
CA ASN A 85 -21.24 -1.30 2.13
C ASN A 85 -20.23 -1.47 3.29
N VAL A 86 -19.53 -0.39 3.65
CA VAL A 86 -18.59 -0.39 4.79
C VAL A 86 -19.32 -0.65 6.11
N GLY A 87 -20.49 -0.04 6.34
CA GLY A 87 -21.31 -0.28 7.54
C GLY A 87 -21.81 -1.73 7.67
N LEU A 88 -22.19 -2.36 6.56
CA LEU A 88 -22.56 -3.77 6.54
C LEU A 88 -21.37 -4.69 6.85
N LEU A 89 -20.21 -4.43 6.24
CA LEU A 89 -18.98 -5.17 6.53
C LEU A 89 -18.61 -5.07 8.01
N PHE A 90 -18.70 -3.89 8.61
CA PHE A 90 -18.46 -3.71 10.04
C PHE A 90 -19.35 -4.60 10.91
N THR A 91 -20.63 -4.70 10.56
CA THR A 91 -21.60 -5.52 11.30
C THR A 91 -21.26 -7.01 11.22
N ILE A 92 -20.87 -7.49 10.04
CA ILE A 92 -20.54 -8.89 9.78
C ILE A 92 -19.24 -9.29 10.50
N TYR A 93 -18.23 -8.44 10.46
CA TYR A 93 -16.88 -8.76 10.96
C TYR A 93 -16.63 -8.37 12.41
N LYS A 94 -17.66 -7.90 13.14
CA LYS A 94 -17.54 -7.40 14.53
C LYS A 94 -16.88 -8.36 15.52
N ASN A 95 -17.01 -9.67 15.29
CA ASN A 95 -16.50 -10.72 16.18
C ASN A 95 -15.15 -11.29 15.73
N THR A 96 -14.50 -10.68 14.73
CA THR A 96 -13.23 -11.17 14.18
C THR A 96 -12.05 -10.36 14.69
N ASN A 97 -10.87 -10.98 14.77
CA ASN A 97 -9.62 -10.27 15.11
C ASN A 97 -9.27 -9.17 14.08
N SER A 98 -9.85 -9.22 12.89
CA SER A 98 -9.72 -8.21 11.83
C SER A 98 -10.59 -6.96 12.04
N TYR A 99 -11.46 -6.97 13.06
CA TYR A 99 -12.38 -5.87 13.35
C TYR A 99 -11.67 -4.51 13.50
N GLY A 100 -10.56 -4.46 14.23
CA GLY A 100 -9.83 -3.21 14.46
C GLY A 100 -9.32 -2.56 13.16
N MET A 101 -8.85 -3.38 12.21
CA MET A 101 -8.39 -2.89 10.90
C MET A 101 -9.57 -2.39 10.06
N LEU A 102 -10.66 -3.16 10.00
CA LEU A 102 -11.87 -2.77 9.28
C LEU A 102 -12.51 -1.50 9.86
N PHE A 103 -12.51 -1.35 11.18
CA PHE A 103 -12.97 -0.14 11.84
C PHE A 103 -12.13 1.08 11.48
N ARG A 104 -10.80 0.94 11.46
CA ARG A 104 -9.89 2.01 11.02
C ARG A 104 -10.14 2.40 9.55
N ASP A 105 -10.27 1.42 8.65
CA ASP A 105 -10.58 1.70 7.23
C ASP A 105 -11.94 2.40 7.08
N SER A 106 -12.90 2.05 7.94
CA SER A 106 -14.20 2.70 7.97
C SER A 106 -14.09 4.17 8.41
N LEU A 107 -13.35 4.45 9.49
CA LEU A 107 -13.12 5.82 9.96
C LEU A 107 -12.44 6.68 8.90
N GLU A 108 -11.49 6.12 8.16
CA GLU A 108 -10.82 6.83 7.07
C GLU A 108 -11.79 7.18 5.92
N SER A 109 -12.68 6.25 5.54
CA SER A 109 -13.73 6.55 4.56
C SER A 109 -14.72 7.60 5.05
N TRP A 110 -15.10 7.57 6.34
CA TRP A 110 -15.97 8.58 6.93
C TRP A 110 -15.30 9.95 7.01
N TYR A 111 -14.00 10.01 7.29
CA TYR A 111 -13.22 11.25 7.28
C TYR A 111 -13.30 11.97 5.93
N TYR A 112 -13.08 11.27 4.81
CA TYR A 112 -13.20 11.85 3.47
C TYR A 112 -14.61 12.41 3.19
N LYS A 113 -15.66 11.76 3.70
CA LYS A 113 -17.05 12.20 3.51
C LYS A 113 -17.39 13.43 4.33
N ILE A 114 -16.88 13.50 5.56
CA ILE A 114 -17.00 14.69 6.40
C ILE A 114 -16.29 15.87 5.72
N LEU A 115 -15.10 15.65 5.13
CA LEU A 115 -14.42 16.69 4.35
C LEU A 115 -15.28 17.19 3.18
N ILE A 116 -15.88 16.30 2.39
CA ILE A 116 -16.81 16.69 1.31
C ILE A 116 -17.98 17.52 1.86
N LEU A 117 -18.57 17.08 2.97
CA LEU A 117 -19.72 17.76 3.57
C LEU A 117 -19.34 19.15 4.12
N MET A 118 -18.14 19.29 4.68
CA MET A 118 -17.60 20.58 5.12
C MET A 118 -17.30 21.51 3.94
N THR A 119 -16.75 20.99 2.83
CA THR A 119 -16.59 21.79 1.59
C THR A 119 -17.92 22.18 0.96
N GLY A 120 -18.99 21.47 1.31
CA GLY A 120 -20.38 21.79 0.99
C GLY A 120 -20.85 23.16 1.51
N ASN A 121 -20.19 23.71 2.53
CA ASN A 121 -20.60 24.94 3.21
C ASN A 121 -19.77 26.18 2.80
N LEU A 122 -18.97 26.08 1.74
CA LEU A 122 -18.18 27.19 1.20
C LEU A 122 -19.02 28.06 0.26
N GLU A 123 -18.67 29.34 0.08
CA GLU A 123 -19.42 30.24 -0.82
C GLU A 123 -19.45 29.72 -2.27
N ASP A 124 -18.38 29.05 -2.72
CA ASP A 124 -18.26 28.36 -4.01
C ASP A 124 -18.47 26.83 -3.88
N THR A 125 -19.48 26.39 -3.12
CA THR A 125 -19.77 24.97 -2.82
C THR A 125 -19.59 24.03 -4.02
N LYS A 126 -20.16 24.40 -5.17
CA LYS A 126 -20.21 23.53 -6.35
C LYS A 126 -18.81 23.22 -6.90
N ILE A 127 -18.00 24.27 -7.08
CA ILE A 127 -16.63 24.15 -7.59
C ILE A 127 -15.75 23.39 -6.59
N ALA A 128 -15.89 23.67 -5.30
CA ALA A 128 -15.12 23.02 -4.25
C ALA A 128 -15.45 21.51 -4.14
N VAL A 129 -16.73 21.14 -4.15
CA VAL A 129 -17.17 19.74 -4.05
C VAL A 129 -16.80 18.96 -5.31
N ASP A 130 -16.95 19.54 -6.50
CA ASP A 130 -16.63 18.88 -7.76
C ASP A 130 -15.12 18.65 -7.91
N SER A 131 -14.31 19.69 -7.65
CA SER A 131 -12.85 19.58 -7.73
C SER A 131 -12.29 18.59 -6.70
N LEU A 132 -12.82 18.59 -5.47
CA LEU A 132 -12.43 17.63 -4.45
C LEU A 132 -12.87 16.20 -4.82
N SER A 133 -14.07 16.03 -5.38
CA SER A 133 -14.57 14.72 -5.84
C SER A 133 -13.68 14.13 -6.95
N ILE A 134 -13.25 14.95 -7.92
CA ILE A 134 -12.32 14.55 -8.98
C ILE A 134 -10.98 14.10 -8.37
N CYS A 135 -10.43 14.87 -7.44
CA CYS A 135 -9.17 14.51 -6.77
C CYS A 135 -9.28 13.20 -5.98
N MET A 136 -10.39 12.99 -5.25
CA MET A 136 -10.63 11.75 -4.54
C MET A 136 -10.84 10.56 -5.46
N MET A 137 -11.47 10.75 -6.63
CA MET A 137 -11.62 9.69 -7.62
C MET A 137 -10.26 9.21 -8.14
N ILE A 138 -9.37 10.16 -8.47
CA ILE A 138 -8.01 9.83 -8.92
C ILE A 138 -7.22 9.13 -7.80
N ASN A 139 -7.32 9.61 -6.57
CA ASN A 139 -6.72 8.95 -5.41
C ASN A 139 -7.26 7.53 -5.24
N GLY A 140 -8.58 7.34 -5.35
CA GLY A 140 -9.22 6.03 -5.26
C GLY A 140 -8.77 5.05 -6.35
N LEU A 141 -8.52 5.55 -7.57
CA LEU A 141 -8.00 4.75 -8.67
C LEU A 141 -6.56 4.28 -8.40
N GLU A 142 -5.69 5.17 -7.92
CA GLU A 142 -4.30 4.84 -7.56
C GLU A 142 -4.25 3.85 -6.39
N LEU A 143 -5.06 4.09 -5.36
CA LEU A 143 -5.08 3.31 -4.12
C LEU A 143 -5.39 1.82 -4.35
N MET A 144 -5.99 1.46 -5.49
CA MET A 144 -6.18 0.06 -5.89
C MET A 144 -4.88 -0.72 -6.03
N ILE A 145 -3.78 -0.05 -6.38
CA ILE A 145 -2.47 -0.68 -6.53
C ILE A 145 -1.88 -1.00 -5.14
N PRO A 146 -1.71 -0.04 -4.21
CA PRO A 146 -1.28 -0.36 -2.84
C PRO A 146 -2.18 -1.39 -2.14
N ILE A 147 -3.49 -1.38 -2.36
CA ILE A 147 -4.39 -2.40 -1.77
C ILE A 147 -4.17 -3.78 -2.39
N ALA A 148 -3.78 -3.89 -3.67
CA ALA A 148 -3.37 -5.17 -4.25
C ALA A 148 -2.05 -5.68 -3.64
N PHE A 149 -1.11 -4.77 -3.35
CA PHE A 149 0.11 -5.13 -2.61
C PHE A 149 -0.19 -5.52 -1.16
N LEU A 150 -1.19 -4.91 -0.50
CA LEU A 150 -1.64 -5.31 0.83
C LEU A 150 -1.96 -6.82 0.88
N THR A 151 -2.81 -7.29 -0.05
CA THR A 151 -3.19 -8.71 -0.08
C THR A 151 -2.05 -9.61 -0.52
N GLY A 152 -1.29 -9.21 -1.56
CA GLY A 152 -0.16 -10.00 -2.07
C GLY A 152 0.97 -10.17 -1.04
N THR A 153 1.38 -9.08 -0.40
CA THR A 153 2.41 -9.07 0.64
C THR A 153 1.95 -9.86 1.86
N GLY A 154 0.69 -9.69 2.28
CA GLY A 154 0.12 -10.43 3.40
C GLY A 154 0.16 -11.94 3.18
N VAL A 155 -0.19 -12.42 1.98
CA VAL A 155 -0.10 -13.85 1.63
C VAL A 155 1.35 -14.33 1.61
N ARG A 156 2.28 -13.56 1.03
CA ARG A 156 3.71 -13.94 1.01
C ARG A 156 4.28 -14.06 2.42
N VAL A 157 4.08 -13.04 3.26
CA VAL A 157 4.54 -13.03 4.65
C VAL A 157 3.92 -14.16 5.45
N ALA A 158 2.61 -14.40 5.32
CA ALA A 158 1.93 -15.49 6.01
C ALA A 158 2.51 -16.87 5.62
N ASN A 159 2.79 -17.08 4.32
CA ASN A 159 3.34 -18.34 3.84
C ASN A 159 4.79 -18.56 4.30
N GLU A 160 5.65 -17.54 4.25
CA GLU A 160 7.04 -17.64 4.74
C GLU A 160 7.09 -17.87 6.26
N LEU A 161 6.27 -17.14 7.03
CA LEU A 161 6.14 -17.37 8.47
C LEU A 161 5.56 -18.75 8.79
N GLY A 162 4.57 -19.21 8.02
CA GLY A 162 3.99 -20.55 8.12
C GLY A 162 4.98 -21.67 7.81
N ALA A 163 6.03 -21.39 7.04
CA ALA A 163 7.14 -22.30 6.79
C ALA A 163 8.29 -22.18 7.82
N GLY A 164 8.16 -21.27 8.81
CA GLY A 164 9.22 -20.99 9.79
C GLY A 164 10.39 -20.17 9.23
N ASN A 165 10.23 -19.53 8.07
CA ASN A 165 11.26 -18.74 7.39
C ASN A 165 11.13 -17.23 7.65
N GLY A 166 11.67 -16.76 8.77
CA GLY A 166 11.61 -15.33 9.16
C GLY A 166 12.37 -14.40 8.22
N LYS A 167 13.52 -14.87 7.72
CA LYS A 167 14.34 -14.13 6.74
C LYS A 167 13.59 -13.95 5.43
N GLY A 168 12.93 -15.00 4.92
CA GLY A 168 12.09 -14.92 3.73
C GLY A 168 10.90 -13.97 3.90
N ALA A 169 10.24 -13.99 5.06
CA ALA A 169 9.15 -13.07 5.36
C ALA A 169 9.62 -11.60 5.36
N ARG A 170 10.78 -11.32 5.95
CA ARG A 170 11.37 -9.97 5.97
C ARG A 170 11.81 -9.53 4.56
N PHE A 171 12.39 -10.42 3.77
CA PHE A 171 12.77 -10.14 2.40
C PHE A 171 11.56 -9.80 1.53
N ALA A 172 10.49 -10.62 1.62
CA ALA A 172 9.22 -10.37 0.93
C ALA A 172 8.60 -9.02 1.31
N MET A 173 8.65 -8.65 2.59
CA MET A 173 8.23 -7.31 3.05
C MET A 173 9.05 -6.21 2.37
N ILE A 174 10.38 -6.26 2.43
CA ILE A 174 11.27 -5.20 1.92
C ILE A 174 11.05 -4.99 0.42
N ILE A 175 10.98 -6.08 -0.35
CA ILE A 175 10.72 -6.01 -1.79
C ILE A 175 9.35 -5.37 -2.06
N SER A 176 8.32 -5.81 -1.35
CA SER A 176 6.96 -5.28 -1.55
C SER A 176 6.86 -3.79 -1.24
N VAL A 177 7.49 -3.34 -0.15
CA VAL A 177 7.53 -1.91 0.22
C VAL A 177 8.32 -1.11 -0.80
N THR A 178 9.46 -1.60 -1.24
CA THR A 178 10.31 -0.92 -2.23
C THR A 178 9.59 -0.78 -3.56
N GLN A 179 8.94 -1.84 -4.05
CA GLN A 179 8.18 -1.79 -5.31
C GLN A 179 6.98 -0.84 -5.22
N SER A 180 6.22 -0.88 -4.13
CA SER A 180 5.08 0.02 -3.94
C SER A 180 5.52 1.49 -3.87
N LEU A 181 6.64 1.77 -3.21
CA LEU A 181 7.21 3.13 -3.16
C LEU A 181 7.66 3.60 -4.55
N VAL A 182 8.35 2.75 -5.33
CA VAL A 182 8.76 3.08 -6.70
C VAL A 182 7.54 3.38 -7.57
N ILE A 183 6.51 2.55 -7.49
CA ILE A 183 5.25 2.76 -8.22
C ILE A 183 4.59 4.08 -7.77
N GLY A 184 4.51 4.34 -6.46
CA GLY A 184 3.95 5.57 -5.90
C GLY A 184 4.70 6.82 -6.36
N ILE A 185 6.03 6.78 -6.43
CA ILE A 185 6.85 7.88 -6.99
C ILE A 185 6.52 8.10 -8.46
N VAL A 186 6.44 7.03 -9.26
CA VAL A 186 6.10 7.13 -10.68
C VAL A 186 4.73 7.78 -10.89
N PHE A 187 3.71 7.36 -10.14
CA PHE A 187 2.37 7.96 -10.22
C PHE A 187 2.33 9.39 -9.69
N SER A 188 3.05 9.69 -8.60
CA SER A 188 3.16 11.05 -8.06
C SER A 188 3.76 12.00 -9.10
N VAL A 189 4.85 11.59 -9.74
CA VAL A 189 5.50 12.33 -10.83
C VAL A 189 4.57 12.48 -12.03
N LEU A 190 3.86 11.42 -12.42
CA LEU A 190 2.88 11.45 -13.50
C LEU A 190 1.76 12.47 -13.23
N VAL A 191 1.21 12.51 -12.01
CA VAL A 191 0.16 13.46 -11.62
C VAL A 191 0.67 14.90 -11.68
N VAL A 192 1.91 15.16 -11.26
CA VAL A 192 2.52 16.50 -11.39
C VAL A 192 2.69 16.89 -12.85
N PHE A 193 3.15 15.98 -13.72
CA PHE A 193 3.31 16.27 -15.15
C PHE A 193 1.97 16.48 -15.86
N LEU A 194 0.92 15.76 -15.47
CA LEU A 194 -0.40 15.84 -16.09
C LEU A 194 -1.35 16.81 -15.38
N HIS A 195 -0.89 17.57 -14.38
CA HIS A 195 -1.75 18.39 -13.51
C HIS A 195 -2.61 19.41 -14.28
N ASP A 196 -2.12 19.91 -15.42
CA ASP A 196 -2.87 20.81 -16.31
C ASP A 196 -3.99 20.11 -17.11
N GLN A 197 -3.83 18.81 -17.37
CA GLN A 197 -4.71 18.02 -18.25
C GLN A 197 -5.76 17.21 -17.49
N ILE A 198 -5.48 16.86 -16.23
CA ILE A 198 -6.35 16.00 -15.42
C ILE A 198 -7.79 16.54 -15.34
N GLY A 199 -7.96 17.85 -15.15
CA GLY A 199 -9.29 18.47 -15.02
C GLY A 199 -10.17 18.31 -16.27
N TRP A 200 -9.56 18.34 -17.46
CA TRP A 200 -10.28 18.26 -18.74
C TRP A 200 -10.97 16.91 -18.99
N ILE A 201 -10.48 15.84 -18.34
CA ILE A 201 -11.09 14.50 -18.47
C ILE A 201 -12.46 14.45 -17.77
N PHE A 202 -12.67 15.30 -16.76
CA PHE A 202 -13.84 15.20 -15.89
C PHE A 202 -14.79 16.39 -15.99
N SER A 203 -14.34 17.56 -16.42
CA SER A 203 -15.20 18.75 -16.49
C SER A 203 -14.83 19.66 -17.66
N SER A 204 -15.85 20.31 -18.22
CA SER A 204 -15.72 21.37 -19.21
C SER A 204 -15.64 22.77 -18.59
N SER A 205 -15.78 22.88 -17.26
CA SER A 205 -15.82 24.16 -16.53
C SER A 205 -14.42 24.63 -16.16
N GLU A 206 -14.00 25.79 -16.68
CA GLU A 206 -12.66 26.35 -16.40
C GLU A 206 -12.40 26.56 -14.90
N ALA A 207 -13.43 26.93 -14.13
CA ALA A 207 -13.32 27.12 -12.69
C ALA A 207 -12.99 25.81 -11.96
N VAL A 208 -13.63 24.71 -12.36
CA VAL A 208 -13.37 23.36 -11.80
C VAL A 208 -11.98 22.87 -12.23
N ILE A 209 -11.61 23.06 -13.49
CA ILE A 209 -10.28 22.67 -14.01
C ILE A 209 -9.17 23.38 -13.24
N ASN A 210 -9.31 24.69 -13.00
CA ASN A 210 -8.29 25.47 -12.28
C ASN A 210 -8.21 25.08 -10.79
N ALA A 211 -9.35 24.75 -10.17
CA ALA A 211 -9.39 24.24 -8.80
C ALA A 211 -8.69 22.87 -8.68
N VAL A 212 -8.98 21.93 -9.60
CA VAL A 212 -8.32 20.61 -9.66
C VAL A 212 -6.82 20.76 -9.88
N LYS A 213 -6.40 21.68 -10.74
CA LYS A 213 -4.99 21.99 -10.97
C LYS A 213 -4.27 22.38 -9.68
N ASN A 214 -4.85 23.27 -8.87
CA ASN A 214 -4.29 23.69 -7.58
C ASN A 214 -4.22 22.54 -6.57
N LEU A 215 -5.20 21.64 -6.57
CA LEU A 215 -5.25 20.47 -5.69
C LEU A 215 -4.31 19.33 -6.14
N SER A 216 -3.92 19.29 -7.42
CA SER A 216 -3.14 18.18 -8.00
C SER A 216 -1.77 17.99 -7.35
N ILE A 217 -1.14 19.07 -6.86
CA ILE A 217 0.12 18.98 -6.11
C ILE A 217 -0.11 18.26 -4.77
N LEU A 218 -1.17 18.64 -4.04
CA LEU A 218 -1.53 17.99 -2.78
C LEU A 218 -1.90 16.51 -3.01
N LEU A 219 -2.58 16.22 -4.11
CA LEU A 219 -2.91 14.87 -4.55
C LEU A 219 -1.64 14.03 -4.80
N ALA A 220 -0.64 14.59 -5.48
CA ALA A 220 0.63 13.90 -5.74
C ALA A 220 1.39 13.52 -4.45
N PHE A 221 1.40 14.42 -3.46
CA PHE A 221 1.96 14.11 -2.13
C PHE A 221 1.13 13.06 -1.40
N THR A 222 -0.20 13.14 -1.49
CA THR A 222 -1.13 12.19 -0.89
C THR A 222 -0.90 10.77 -1.43
N ILE A 223 -0.77 10.62 -2.75
CA ILE A 223 -0.45 9.34 -3.42
C ILE A 223 0.87 8.78 -2.89
N LEU A 224 1.91 9.59 -2.82
CA LEU A 224 3.22 9.14 -2.36
C LEU A 224 3.17 8.62 -0.92
N LEU A 225 2.53 9.37 -0.02
CA LEU A 225 2.38 9.00 1.38
C LEU A 225 1.53 7.73 1.54
N ASN A 226 0.45 7.61 0.76
CA ASN A 226 -0.46 6.46 0.81
C ASN A 226 0.10 5.19 0.15
N SER A 227 1.15 5.29 -0.66
CA SER A 227 1.72 4.13 -1.38
C SER A 227 2.30 3.05 -0.46
N VAL A 228 2.82 3.42 0.71
CA VAL A 228 3.52 2.50 1.63
C VAL A 228 2.59 1.92 2.69
N GLN A 229 1.59 2.70 3.13
CA GLN A 229 0.77 2.36 4.28
C GLN A 229 -0.01 1.02 4.11
N PRO A 230 -0.71 0.77 2.98
CA PRO A 230 -1.43 -0.47 2.75
C PRO A 230 -0.53 -1.71 2.72
N VAL A 231 0.70 -1.59 2.20
CA VAL A 231 1.63 -2.73 2.09
C VAL A 231 2.02 -3.24 3.47
N LEU A 232 2.39 -2.33 4.38
CA LEU A 232 2.76 -2.66 5.75
C LEU A 232 1.55 -3.17 6.55
N SER A 233 0.35 -2.64 6.31
CA SER A 233 -0.89 -3.24 6.82
C SER A 233 -1.03 -4.68 6.34
N GLY A 234 -0.70 -4.97 5.09
CA GLY A 234 -0.64 -6.33 4.54
C GLY A 234 0.32 -7.22 5.31
N VAL A 235 1.51 -6.72 5.63
CA VAL A 235 2.50 -7.45 6.44
C VAL A 235 1.99 -7.73 7.85
N ALA A 236 1.33 -6.76 8.48
CA ALA A 236 0.71 -6.93 9.79
C ALA A 236 -0.40 -7.99 9.76
N VAL A 237 -1.23 -8.01 8.70
CA VAL A 237 -2.24 -9.05 8.48
C VAL A 237 -1.59 -10.42 8.30
N GLY A 238 -0.58 -10.52 7.43
CA GLY A 238 0.16 -11.77 7.19
C GLY A 238 0.88 -12.32 8.43
N SER A 239 1.28 -11.43 9.33
CA SER A 239 1.94 -11.77 10.60
C SER A 239 0.97 -12.00 11.77
N GLY A 240 -0.33 -11.79 11.56
CA GLY A 240 -1.35 -11.88 12.61
C GLY A 240 -1.35 -10.71 13.61
N TRP A 241 -0.66 -9.61 13.31
CA TRP A 241 -0.52 -8.42 14.17
C TRP A 241 -1.51 -7.30 13.83
N GLN A 242 -2.44 -7.55 12.91
CA GLN A 242 -3.42 -6.58 12.41
C GLN A 242 -4.15 -5.79 13.52
N SER A 243 -4.56 -6.42 14.62
CA SER A 243 -5.29 -5.72 15.69
C SER A 243 -4.37 -4.74 16.44
N PHE A 244 -3.15 -5.16 16.78
CA PHE A 244 -2.17 -4.31 17.46
C PHE A 244 -1.76 -3.11 16.61
N VAL A 245 -1.50 -3.35 15.31
CA VAL A 245 -1.15 -2.29 14.37
C VAL A 245 -2.33 -1.33 14.15
N ALA A 246 -3.56 -1.84 14.10
CA ALA A 246 -4.75 -1.00 14.01
C ALA A 246 -4.89 -0.06 15.22
N TYR A 247 -4.67 -0.54 16.44
CA TYR A 247 -4.70 0.32 17.63
C TYR A 247 -3.61 1.39 17.65
N ILE A 248 -2.38 1.05 17.22
CA ILE A 248 -1.30 2.04 17.13
C ILE A 248 -1.63 3.12 16.10
N ASN A 249 -2.14 2.71 14.94
CA ASN A 249 -2.44 3.62 13.84
C ASN A 249 -3.64 4.54 14.15
N LEU A 250 -4.57 4.11 15.01
CA LEU A 250 -5.68 4.95 15.49
C LEU A 250 -5.23 6.06 16.46
N GLY A 251 -4.11 5.88 17.15
CA GLY A 251 -3.67 6.81 18.20
C GLY A 251 -2.87 8.00 17.70
N ILE A 252 -1.99 7.82 16.71
CA ILE A 252 -1.03 8.85 16.28
C ILE A 252 -0.65 8.55 14.82
N GLY A 253 -0.86 9.50 13.89
CA GLY A 253 -0.80 9.29 12.44
C GLY A 253 0.53 8.78 11.85
N MET A 254 0.58 8.71 10.50
CA MET A 254 1.61 8.13 9.62
C MET A 254 3.07 8.08 10.13
N LEU A 255 3.56 9.06 10.88
CA LEU A 255 4.92 9.12 11.44
C LEU A 255 5.28 7.92 12.34
N LEU A 256 4.32 7.37 13.09
CA LEU A 256 4.55 6.16 13.89
C LEU A 256 4.49 4.87 13.07
N PHE A 257 3.95 4.90 11.86
CA PHE A 257 3.85 3.74 10.98
C PHE A 257 5.20 3.32 10.38
N HIS A 258 6.10 4.29 10.21
CA HIS A 258 7.50 4.00 9.90
C HIS A 258 8.23 3.36 11.11
N TRP A 259 7.93 3.80 12.33
CA TRP A 259 8.48 3.22 13.56
C TRP A 259 7.91 1.84 13.89
N THR A 260 6.66 1.55 13.52
CA THR A 260 6.12 0.19 13.61
C THR A 260 6.76 -0.74 12.57
N SER A 261 7.18 -0.24 11.41
CA SER A 261 7.85 -1.07 10.39
C SER A 261 9.17 -1.69 10.88
N THR A 262 9.98 -0.93 11.62
CA THR A 262 11.23 -1.44 12.22
C THR A 262 10.94 -2.46 13.34
N ARG A 263 9.89 -2.23 14.15
CA ARG A 263 9.40 -3.20 15.15
C ARG A 263 8.83 -4.46 14.50
N ILE A 264 8.12 -4.36 13.38
CA ILE A 264 7.59 -5.50 12.63
C ILE A 264 8.76 -6.33 12.08
N CYS A 265 9.79 -5.70 11.51
CA CYS A 265 10.99 -6.40 11.02
C CYS A 265 11.64 -7.29 12.10
N HIS A 266 11.88 -6.74 13.30
CA HIS A 266 12.44 -7.53 14.42
C HIS A 266 11.46 -8.59 14.94
N GLY A 267 10.17 -8.34 14.80
CA GLY A 267 9.11 -9.25 15.22
C GLY A 267 8.94 -10.49 14.36
N LEU A 268 9.25 -10.39 13.06
CA LEU A 268 9.08 -11.47 12.09
C LEU A 268 9.92 -12.70 12.43
N ASP A 269 11.17 -12.51 12.86
CA ASP A 269 12.06 -13.61 13.24
C ASP A 269 11.50 -14.40 14.44
N LEU A 270 10.96 -13.70 15.43
CA LEU A 270 10.32 -14.32 16.59
C LEU A 270 9.04 -15.08 16.21
N GLN A 271 8.25 -14.55 15.27
CA GLN A 271 7.05 -15.25 14.76
C GLN A 271 7.43 -16.51 13.98
N ALA A 272 8.46 -16.45 13.16
CA ALA A 272 8.99 -17.60 12.44
C ALA A 272 9.50 -18.70 13.40
N GLN A 273 10.20 -18.32 14.47
CA GLN A 273 10.65 -19.27 15.49
C GLN A 273 9.48 -19.93 16.23
N LYS A 274 8.42 -19.17 16.55
CA LYS A 274 7.20 -19.75 17.15
C LYS A 274 6.50 -20.70 16.18
N ALA A 275 6.48 -20.37 14.89
CA ALA A 275 5.90 -21.23 13.86
C ALA A 275 6.71 -22.53 13.70
N SER A 276 8.04 -22.46 13.64
CA SER A 276 8.89 -23.65 13.51
C SER A 276 8.75 -24.61 14.70
N VAL A 277 8.67 -24.08 15.93
CA VAL A 277 8.41 -24.89 17.14
C VAL A 277 7.06 -25.59 17.06
N ARG A 278 6.01 -24.92 16.56
CA ARG A 278 4.69 -25.53 16.35
C ARG A 278 4.78 -26.65 15.33
N ILE A 279 5.36 -26.39 14.15
CA ILE A 279 5.51 -27.38 13.07
C ILE A 279 6.22 -28.64 13.57
N ASN A 280 7.31 -28.47 14.32
CA ASN A 280 8.04 -29.60 14.90
C ASN A 280 7.18 -30.41 15.88
N LYS A 281 6.37 -29.74 16.72
CA LYS A 281 5.44 -30.43 17.62
C LYS A 281 4.37 -31.24 16.87
N TRP A 282 3.83 -30.69 15.77
CA TRP A 282 2.86 -31.40 14.92
C TRP A 282 3.49 -32.60 14.21
N SER A 283 4.71 -32.45 13.66
CA SER A 283 5.43 -33.54 13.02
C SER A 283 5.72 -34.70 13.98
N ILE A 284 6.05 -34.40 15.23
CA ILE A 284 6.28 -35.42 16.26
C ILE A 284 4.97 -36.12 16.60
N SER A 285 3.89 -35.37 16.88
CA SER A 285 2.58 -35.95 17.18
C SER A 285 2.02 -36.83 16.06
N ASP A 286 2.26 -36.45 14.80
CA ASP A 286 1.79 -37.20 13.63
C ASP A 286 2.66 -38.44 13.34
N SER A 287 3.89 -38.46 13.82
CA SER A 287 4.74 -39.66 13.83
C SER A 287 4.35 -40.62 14.96
N GLU A 288 3.95 -40.10 16.13
CA GLU A 288 3.45 -40.90 17.25
C GLU A 288 2.05 -41.48 16.97
N ALA A 289 1.19 -40.78 16.23
CA ALA A 289 -0.13 -41.27 15.84
C ALA A 289 -0.10 -42.35 14.72
N ARG A 290 1.05 -42.51 14.06
CA ARG A 290 1.26 -43.48 12.96
C ARG A 290 1.98 -44.76 13.39
N ASN A 291 2.46 -44.83 14.63
CA ASN A 291 3.07 -46.01 15.26
C ASN A 291 2.12 -46.62 16.29
#